data_AF-A0A7X4BFP0-F1
#
_entry.id   AF-A0A7X4BFP0-F1
#
_cell.length_a   1.000
_cell.length_b   1.000
_cell.length_c   1.000
_cell.angle_alpha   90.00
_cell.angle_beta   90.00
_cell.angle_gamma   90.00
#
_symmetry.space_group_name_H-M   'P 1'
#
loop_
_entity.id
_entity.type
_entity.pdbx_description
1 polymer ?
#
loop_
_entity_poly.entity_id
_entity_poly.type
_entity_poly.pdbx_seq_one_letter_code
_entity_poly.pdbx_strand_id
1 'polypeptide(L)'
;MPHTAPMADTVLVTTHDLPLAGKLRDGFRHAGYRVELFTSAEDVTAADDAALLVFTGGTHTTAARRQAGQAANLGAPVFAVVDPGTATNLPPTITTTFPTPADPEEIV
;
A
#
# COMPACT_ATOMS: atom_id res chain seq x y z
N MET A 1 6.30 30.41 12.76
CA MET A 1 6.61 29.14 12.09
C MET A 1 6.45 28.00 13.09
N PRO A 2 5.30 27.32 13.18
CA PRO A 2 5.26 26.05 13.90
C PRO A 2 5.71 24.92 12.95
N HIS A 3 6.72 24.16 13.37
CA HIS A 3 6.93 22.79 12.91
C HIS A 3 5.85 21.93 13.58
N THR A 4 4.78 21.61 12.88
CA THR A 4 3.85 20.54 13.29
C THR A 4 4.17 19.32 12.47
N ALA A 5 4.81 18.32 13.08
CA ALA A 5 4.88 16.98 12.52
C ALA A 5 3.45 16.45 12.30
N PRO A 6 3.09 15.87 11.15
CA PRO A 6 2.04 14.86 11.14
C PRO A 6 2.61 13.64 11.85
N MET A 7 2.25 13.49 13.12
CA MET A 7 2.57 12.31 13.91
C MET A 7 1.58 11.21 13.53
N ALA A 8 2.04 10.27 12.69
CA ALA A 8 1.47 8.95 12.37
C ALA A 8 0.88 8.75 10.97
N ASP A 9 1.59 9.18 9.92
CA ASP A 9 1.39 8.65 8.57
C ASP A 9 1.53 7.11 8.57
N THR A 10 0.39 6.41 8.49
CA THR A 10 0.34 4.94 8.54
C THR A 10 0.33 4.38 7.13
N VAL A 11 1.39 3.63 6.80
CA VAL A 11 1.53 2.90 5.54
C VAL A 11 0.91 1.52 5.69
N LEU A 12 -0.11 1.26 4.89
CA LEU A 12 -0.82 -0.01 4.87
C LEU A 12 -0.19 -0.87 3.78
N VAL A 13 0.31 -2.05 4.13
CA VAL A 13 0.98 -2.95 3.19
C VAL A 13 0.22 -4.27 3.15
N THR A 14 -0.23 -4.68 1.97
CA THR A 14 -0.94 -5.95 1.86
C THR A 14 0.01 -7.15 1.98
N THR A 15 -0.45 -8.22 2.62
CA THR A 15 0.34 -9.44 2.84
C THR A 15 0.19 -10.48 1.73
N HIS A 16 -0.15 -10.07 0.50
CA HIS A 16 -0.31 -11.01 -0.62
C HIS A 16 1.03 -11.65 -0.99
N ASP A 17 2.09 -10.84 -1.08
CA ASP A 17 3.47 -11.32 -1.14
C ASP A 17 4.15 -11.02 0.21
N LEU A 18 4.15 -12.02 1.10
CA LEU A 18 4.77 -11.92 2.43
C LEU A 18 6.26 -11.50 2.40
N PRO A 19 7.12 -12.02 1.51
CA PRO A 19 8.52 -11.61 1.50
C PRO A 19 8.68 -10.13 1.11
N LEU A 20 7.93 -9.62 0.12
CA LEU A 20 7.93 -8.20 -0.23
C LEU A 20 7.32 -7.35 0.88
N ALA A 21 6.19 -7.77 1.46
CA ALA A 21 5.53 -7.06 2.55
C ALA A 21 6.45 -6.90 3.76
N GLY A 22 7.24 -7.92 4.08
CA GLY A 22 8.26 -7.87 5.13
C GLY A 22 9.36 -6.83 4.84
N LYS A 23 9.85 -6.77 3.59
CA LYS A 23 10.89 -5.80 3.18
C LYS A 23 10.35 -4.36 3.18
N LEU A 24 9.16 -4.14 2.63
CA LEU A 24 8.51 -2.83 2.63
C LEU A 24 8.26 -2.35 4.05
N ARG A 25 7.78 -3.23 4.91
CA ARG A 25 7.59 -2.92 6.33
C ARG A 25 8.88 -2.45 6.98
N ASP A 26 9.98 -3.15 6.74
CA ASP A 26 11.26 -2.76 7.31
C ASP A 26 11.75 -1.42 6.76
N GLY A 27 11.70 -1.22 5.44
CA GLY A 27 12.12 0.02 4.78
C GLY A 27 11.31 1.25 5.22
N PHE A 28 9.98 1.18 5.20
CA PHE A 28 9.12 2.27 5.70
C PHE A 28 9.33 2.53 7.20
N ARG A 29 9.52 1.48 8.00
CA ARG A 29 9.79 1.64 9.44
C ARG A 29 11.16 2.28 9.68
N HIS A 30 12.15 1.98 8.84
CA HIS A 30 13.46 2.60 8.88
C HIS A 30 13.41 4.09 8.46
N ALA A 31 12.52 4.43 7.53
CA ALA A 31 12.22 5.81 7.15
C ALA A 31 11.40 6.59 8.21
N GLY A 32 10.90 5.91 9.25
CA GLY A 32 10.18 6.53 10.37
C GLY A 32 8.65 6.48 10.26
N TYR A 33 8.11 5.78 9.26
CA TYR A 33 6.67 5.60 9.09
C TYR A 33 6.13 4.45 9.94
N ARG A 34 4.86 4.53 10.32
CA ARG A 34 4.14 3.39 10.91
C ARG A 34 3.70 2.49 9.78
N VAL A 35 3.91 1.18 9.90
CA VAL A 35 3.47 0.22 8.89
C VAL A 35 2.51 -0.78 9.51
N GLU A 36 1.36 -0.94 8.88
CA GLU A 36 0.41 -2.00 9.21
C GLU A 36 0.24 -2.98 8.05
N LEU A 37 0.20 -4.26 8.40
CA LEU A 37 0.07 -5.34 7.44
C LEU A 37 -1.40 -5.71 7.30
N PHE A 38 -1.94 -5.58 6.09
CA PHE A 38 -3.34 -5.85 5.80
C PHE A 38 -3.50 -7.13 4.98
N THR A 39 -4.41 -7.99 5.41
CA THR A 39 -4.87 -9.10 4.59
C THR A 39 -5.98 -8.64 3.64
N SER A 40 -6.28 -9.43 2.61
CA SER A 40 -7.38 -9.13 1.67
C SER A 40 -8.78 -9.13 2.33
N ALA A 41 -8.89 -9.52 3.60
CA ALA A 41 -10.15 -9.53 4.35
C ALA A 41 -10.32 -8.30 5.26
N GLU A 42 -9.29 -7.49 5.43
CA GLU A 42 -9.30 -6.36 6.37
C GLU A 42 -9.70 -5.04 5.70
N ASP A 43 -10.48 -4.25 6.42
CA ASP A 43 -10.97 -2.96 5.96
C ASP A 43 -9.93 -1.86 6.20
N VAL A 44 -9.50 -1.20 5.13
CA VAL A 44 -8.53 -0.08 5.15
C VAL A 44 -8.99 1.07 6.03
N THR A 45 -10.31 1.25 6.16
CA THR A 45 -10.92 2.29 7.00
C THR A 45 -10.74 2.05 8.50
N ALA A 46 -10.27 0.87 8.91
CA ALA A 46 -9.94 0.61 10.31
C ALA A 46 -8.63 1.28 10.75
N ALA A 47 -7.78 1.70 9.81
CA ALA A 47 -6.58 2.46 10.11
C ALA A 47 -6.90 3.95 10.25
N ASP A 48 -6.62 4.52 11.41
CA ASP A 48 -6.57 5.97 11.61
C ASP A 48 -5.36 6.55 10.86
N ASP A 49 -5.59 7.59 10.05
CA ASP A 49 -4.53 8.33 9.34
C ASP A 49 -3.72 7.49 8.33
N ALA A 50 -4.43 6.75 7.47
CA ALA A 50 -3.82 6.02 6.36
C ALA A 50 -3.15 7.01 5.38
N ALA A 51 -1.82 6.98 5.32
CA ALA A 51 -1.04 7.87 4.46
C ALA A 51 -0.70 7.26 3.10
N LEU A 52 -0.61 5.93 3.02
CA LEU A 52 -0.28 5.20 1.80
C LEU A 52 -0.80 3.77 1.88
N LEU A 53 -1.35 3.24 0.79
CA LEU A 53 -1.69 1.82 0.66
C LEU A 53 -0.83 1.17 -0.41
N VAL A 54 -0.07 0.13 -0.05
CA VAL A 54 0.80 -0.62 -0.95
C VAL A 54 0.26 -2.04 -1.16
N PHE A 55 -0.16 -2.33 -2.38
CA PHE A 55 -0.48 -3.67 -2.81
C PHE A 55 0.80 -4.41 -3.20
N THR A 56 1.11 -5.54 -2.55
CA THR A 56 2.27 -6.37 -2.90
C THR A 56 1.94 -7.41 -3.99
N GLY A 57 0.66 -7.54 -4.33
CA GLY A 57 0.13 -8.40 -5.37
C GLY A 57 -1.39 -8.51 -5.27
N GLY A 58 -2.00 -9.41 -6.06
CA GLY A 58 -3.44 -9.70 -5.93
C GLY A 58 -4.38 -8.53 -6.27
N THR A 59 -3.90 -7.52 -6.99
CA THR A 59 -4.64 -6.28 -7.34
C THR A 59 -5.87 -6.53 -8.23
N HIS A 60 -5.91 -7.69 -8.89
CA HIS A 60 -7.03 -8.15 -9.69
C HIS A 60 -8.22 -8.67 -8.86
N THR A 61 -8.03 -8.88 -7.54
CA THR A 61 -9.09 -9.39 -6.67
C THR A 61 -10.13 -8.31 -6.34
N THR A 62 -11.37 -8.74 -6.10
CA THR A 62 -12.46 -7.82 -5.69
C THR A 62 -12.15 -7.15 -4.34
N ALA A 63 -11.44 -7.85 -3.45
CA ALA A 63 -10.95 -7.31 -2.19
C ALA A 63 -10.00 -6.13 -2.42
N ALA A 64 -8.96 -6.31 -3.24
CA ALA A 64 -7.99 -5.26 -3.54
C ALA A 64 -8.65 -4.01 -4.15
N ARG A 65 -9.65 -4.19 -5.03
CA ARG A 65 -10.42 -3.07 -5.57
C ARG A 65 -11.21 -2.31 -4.51
N ARG A 66 -11.84 -3.03 -3.57
CA ARG A 66 -12.52 -2.39 -2.43
C ARG A 66 -11.55 -1.61 -1.57
N GLN A 67 -10.43 -2.23 -1.19
CA GLN A 67 -9.40 -1.61 -0.36
C GLN A 67 -8.79 -0.37 -1.03
N ALA A 68 -8.49 -0.46 -2.33
CA ALA A 68 -8.00 0.68 -3.11
C ALA A 68 -9.03 1.82 -3.19
N GLY A 69 -10.33 1.50 -3.27
CA GLY A 69 -11.40 2.49 -3.20
C GLY A 69 -11.54 3.13 -1.82
N GLN A 70 -11.35 2.37 -0.75
CA GLN A 70 -11.35 2.89 0.63
C GLN A 70 -10.18 3.83 0.87
N ALA A 71 -8.96 3.45 0.48
CA ALA A 71 -7.78 4.32 0.59
C ALA A 71 -7.94 5.62 -0.20
N ALA A 72 -8.43 5.54 -1.44
CA ALA A 72 -8.69 6.72 -2.26
C ALA A 72 -9.75 7.65 -1.63
N ASN A 73 -10.79 7.10 -1.00
CA ASN A 73 -11.80 7.89 -0.27
C ASN A 73 -11.22 8.60 0.96
N LEU A 74 -10.18 8.03 1.58
CA LEU A 74 -9.44 8.66 2.68
C LEU A 74 -8.43 9.71 2.17
N GLY A 75 -8.23 9.82 0.85
CA GLY A 75 -7.22 10.69 0.25
C GLY A 75 -5.82 10.09 0.23
N ALA A 76 -5.67 8.81 0.60
CA ALA A 76 -4.40 8.12 0.63
C ALA A 76 -4.01 7.65 -0.79
N PRO A 77 -2.78 7.95 -1.28
CA PRO A 77 -2.25 7.35 -2.49
C PRO A 77 -2.23 5.82 -2.40
N VAL A 78 -2.43 5.17 -3.56
CA VAL A 78 -2.47 3.71 -3.66
C VAL A 78 -1.38 3.24 -4.62
N PHE A 79 -0.41 2.52 -4.09
CA PHE A 79 0.67 1.90 -4.84
C PHE A 79 0.38 0.41 -5.05
N ALA A 80 0.82 -0.12 -6.17
CA ALA A 80 0.55 -1.52 -6.49
C ALA A 80 1.70 -2.18 -7.21
N VAL A 81 2.16 -3.30 -6.66
CA VAL A 81 3.09 -4.21 -7.29
C VAL A 81 2.30 -5.17 -8.17
N VAL A 82 2.59 -5.16 -9.46
CA VAL A 82 1.82 -5.82 -10.51
C VAL A 82 2.75 -6.62 -11.39
N ASP A 83 2.37 -7.86 -11.70
CA ASP A 83 3.08 -8.60 -12.73
C ASP A 83 2.69 -8.03 -14.11
N PRO A 84 3.65 -7.72 -14.99
CA PRO A 84 3.35 -7.17 -16.32
C PRO A 84 2.44 -8.08 -17.16
N GLY A 85 2.42 -9.39 -16.90
CA GLY A 85 1.50 -10.35 -17.51
C GLY A 85 0.08 -10.35 -16.92
N THR A 86 -0.14 -9.73 -15.76
CA THR A 86 -1.44 -9.70 -15.05
C THR A 86 -2.03 -8.30 -14.88
N ALA A 87 -1.31 -7.25 -15.31
CA ALA A 87 -1.69 -5.84 -15.19
C ALA A 87 -2.87 -5.38 -16.06
N THR A 88 -3.62 -6.30 -16.68
CA THR A 88 -4.69 -5.99 -17.64
C THR A 88 -5.92 -5.32 -17.02
N ASN A 89 -6.09 -5.32 -15.69
CA ASN A 89 -7.31 -4.79 -15.06
C ASN A 89 -7.12 -4.18 -13.66
N LEU A 90 -6.29 -3.15 -13.62
CA LEU A 90 -5.95 -2.41 -12.40
C LEU A 90 -7.07 -1.45 -11.98
N PRO A 91 -7.36 -1.33 -10.67
CA PRO A 91 -8.27 -0.30 -10.18
C PRO A 91 -7.76 1.10 -10.56
N PRO A 92 -8.66 1.99 -11.03
CA PRO A 92 -8.29 3.35 -11.45
C PRO A 92 -7.80 4.24 -10.29
N THR A 93 -7.99 3.78 -9.05
CA THR A 93 -7.50 4.45 -7.84
C THR A 93 -6.01 4.21 -7.60
N ILE A 94 -5.37 3.27 -8.30
CA ILE A 94 -3.93 3.07 -8.21
C ILE A 94 -3.22 4.27 -8.84
N THR A 95 -2.43 4.96 -8.01
CA THR A 95 -1.65 6.13 -8.40
C THR A 95 -0.31 5.74 -9.01
N THR A 96 0.29 4.66 -8.52
CA THR A 96 1.63 4.21 -8.94
C THR A 96 1.68 2.69 -8.99
N THR A 97 2.30 2.16 -10.05
CA THR A 97 2.47 0.71 -10.25
C THR A 97 3.94 0.35 -10.36
N PHE A 98 4.34 -0.74 -9.71
CA PHE A 98 5.69 -1.31 -9.77
C PHE A 98 5.63 -2.71 -10.40
N PRO A 99 6.48 -3.02 -11.40
CA PRO A 99 6.52 -4.35 -12.00
C PRO A 99 7.14 -5.38 -11.03
N THR A 100 6.68 -6.64 -11.05
CA THR A 100 7.39 -7.74 -10.37
C THR A 100 8.58 -8.25 -11.20
N PRO A 101 9.74 -8.57 -10.57
CA PRO A 101 10.04 -8.41 -9.14
C PRO A 101 10.28 -6.94 -8.80
N ALA A 102 9.57 -6.42 -7.81
CA ALA A 102 9.70 -5.03 -7.40
C ALA A 102 10.80 -4.88 -6.36
N ASP A 103 11.64 -3.86 -6.53
CA ASP A 103 12.64 -3.49 -5.53
C ASP A 103 11.96 -2.69 -4.41
N PRO A 104 12.03 -3.14 -3.15
CA PRO A 104 11.38 -2.46 -2.03
C PRO A 104 11.99 -1.07 -1.79
N GLU A 105 13.27 -0.86 -2.11
CA GLU A 105 13.93 0.44 -2.00
C GLU A 105 13.39 1.47 -3.00
N GLU A 106 12.78 1.06 -4.11
CA GLU A 106 12.10 1.98 -5.04
C GLU A 106 10.68 2.37 -4.57
N ILE A 107 10.13 1.63 -3.60
CA ILE A 107 8.75 1.82 -3.12
C ILE A 107 8.71 2.65 -1.83
N VAL A 108 9.76 2.57 -1.00
CA VAL A 108 9.87 3.20 0.34
C VAL A 108 10.43 4.61 0.34
#